data_AF-A0A8J2ZIQ7-F1
#
_entry.id   AF-A0A8J2ZIQ7-F1
#
_cell.length_a   1.000
_cell.length_b   1.000
_cell.length_c   1.000
_cell.angle_alpha   90.00
_cell.angle_beta   90.00
_cell.angle_gamma   90.00
#
_symmetry.space_group_name_H-M   'P 1'
#
loop_
_entity.id
_entity.type
_entity.pdbx_description
1 polymer ?
#
loop_
_entity_poly.entity_id
_entity_poly.type
_entity_poly.pdbx_seq_one_letter_code
_entity_poly.pdbx_strand_id
1 'polypeptide(L)'
;MATDRLRALRVMERLREIDTRERATEAASLRARSDTLETEREALLARLSGESRIEGLEGAPYLGRFITSIRSELDRNTREAARLAPELAQAEDRLREAMAEQKTYEILRIATLDRQRKEAARREARDQDMQTILRWQR
;
A
#
# COMPACT_ATOMS: atom_id res chain seq x y z
N MET A 1 25.11 -12.25 -21.35
CA MET A 1 25.01 -10.82 -20.93
C MET A 1 23.57 -10.29 -20.96
N ALA A 2 22.91 -10.13 -22.13
CA ALA A 2 21.57 -9.52 -22.19
C ALA A 2 20.45 -10.40 -21.57
N THR A 3 20.52 -11.71 -21.77
CA THR A 3 19.60 -12.69 -21.16
C THR A 3 19.77 -12.78 -19.64
N ASP A 4 21.02 -12.72 -19.16
CA ASP A 4 21.35 -12.76 -17.73
C ASP A 4 20.84 -11.51 -17.02
N ARG A 5 20.97 -10.34 -17.64
CA ARG A 5 20.43 -9.07 -17.13
C ARG A 5 18.91 -9.10 -17.01
N LEU A 6 18.21 -9.64 -18.01
CA LEU A 6 16.75 -9.76 -17.98
C LEU A 6 16.29 -10.72 -16.87
N ARG A 7 17.00 -11.84 -16.69
CA ARG A 7 16.74 -12.79 -15.61
C ARG A 7 16.94 -12.14 -14.24
N ALA A 8 18.03 -11.39 -14.06
CA ALA A 8 18.30 -10.65 -12.83
C ALA A 8 17.20 -9.63 -12.53
N LEU A 9 16.76 -8.84 -13.53
CA LEU A 9 15.68 -7.86 -13.36
C LEU A 9 14.36 -8.52 -12.93
N ARG A 10 14.03 -9.70 -13.47
CA ARG A 10 12.84 -10.45 -13.06
C ARG A 10 12.93 -10.93 -11.60
N VAL A 11 14.11 -11.39 -11.16
CA VAL A 11 14.33 -11.78 -9.76
C VAL A 11 14.19 -10.58 -8.84
N MET A 12 14.78 -9.44 -9.20
CA MET A 12 14.69 -8.20 -8.42
C MET A 12 13.25 -7.69 -8.32
N GLU A 13 12.51 -7.67 -9.43
CA GLU A 13 11.08 -7.30 -9.45
C GLU A 13 10.27 -8.20 -8.51
N ARG A 14 10.49 -9.53 -8.56
CA ARG A 14 9.80 -10.48 -7.68
C ARG A 14 10.13 -10.25 -6.21
N LEU A 15 11.39 -9.98 -5.89
CA LEU A 15 11.80 -9.69 -4.52
C LEU A 15 11.14 -8.40 -4.00
N ARG A 16 11.07 -7.36 -4.83
CA ARG A 16 10.41 -6.09 -4.48
C ARG A 16 8.89 -6.22 -4.38
N GLU A 17 8.28 -7.08 -5.18
CA GLU A 17 6.85 -7.40 -5.07
C GLU A 17 6.53 -8.07 -3.71
N ILE A 18 7.43 -8.93 -3.21
CA ILE A 18 7.27 -9.56 -1.90
C ILE A 18 7.41 -8.52 -0.78
N ASP A 19 8.47 -7.71 -0.79
CA ASP A 19 8.67 -6.64 0.20
C ASP A 19 7.49 -5.63 0.19
N THR A 20 7.03 -5.20 -0.98
CA THR A 20 5.87 -4.31 -1.10
C THR A 20 4.60 -4.93 -0.51
N ARG A 21 4.39 -6.25 -0.69
CA ARG A 21 3.24 -6.96 -0.09
C ARG A 21 3.33 -7.01 1.43
N GLU A 22 4.52 -7.22 1.97
CA GLU A 22 4.77 -7.18 3.42
C GLU A 22 4.47 -5.78 3.98
N ARG A 23 5.00 -4.72 3.36
CA ARG A 23 4.71 -3.33 3.75
C ARG A 23 3.23 -2.98 3.63
N ALA A 24 2.56 -3.47 2.59
CA ALA A 24 1.13 -3.23 2.40
C ALA A 24 0.30 -3.88 3.52
N THR A 25 0.70 -5.08 3.96
CA THR A 25 0.02 -5.78 5.07
C THR A 25 0.26 -5.07 6.40
N GLU A 26 1.48 -4.59 6.65
CA GLU A 26 1.82 -3.77 7.82
C GLU A 26 0.95 -2.50 7.86
N ALA A 27 0.95 -1.71 6.79
CA ALA A 27 0.16 -0.49 6.69
C ALA A 27 -1.36 -0.75 6.81
N ALA A 28 -1.87 -1.81 6.16
CA ALA A 28 -3.28 -2.19 6.24
C ALA A 28 -3.70 -2.57 7.68
N SER A 29 -2.84 -3.25 8.43
CA SER A 29 -3.13 -3.64 9.82
C SER A 29 -3.23 -2.42 10.74
N LEU A 30 -2.35 -1.44 10.57
CA LEU A 30 -2.37 -0.17 11.31
C LEU A 30 -3.58 0.67 10.91
N ARG A 31 -3.89 0.73 9.61
CA ARG A 31 -5.08 1.42 9.09
C ARG A 31 -6.36 0.86 9.70
N ALA A 32 -6.52 -0.47 9.68
CA ALA A 32 -7.68 -1.14 10.24
C ALA A 32 -7.85 -0.87 11.74
N ARG A 33 -6.75 -0.82 12.49
CA ARG A 33 -6.78 -0.46 13.92
C ARG A 33 -7.20 1.00 14.12
N SER A 34 -6.69 1.92 13.29
CA SER A 34 -7.10 3.33 13.32
C SER A 34 -8.60 3.49 13.06
N ASP A 35 -9.10 2.83 12.02
CA ASP A 35 -10.50 2.89 11.63
C ASP A 35 -11.42 2.29 12.70
N THR A 36 -10.96 1.23 13.39
CA THR A 36 -11.67 0.63 14.53
C THR A 36 -11.80 1.62 15.68
N LEU A 37 -10.69 2.28 16.08
CA LEU A 37 -10.70 3.27 17.16
C LEU A 37 -11.61 4.47 16.83
N GLU A 38 -11.64 4.89 15.57
CA GLU A 38 -12.52 5.95 15.09
C GLU A 38 -13.99 5.53 15.15
N THR A 39 -14.31 4.33 14.67
CA THR A 39 -15.67 3.76 14.74
C THR A 39 -16.15 3.64 16.19
N GLU A 40 -15.31 3.16 17.10
CA GLU A 40 -15.63 3.08 18.54
C GLU A 40 -15.86 4.46 19.14
N ARG A 41 -15.04 5.46 18.77
CA ARG A 41 -15.22 6.84 19.22
C ARG A 41 -16.57 7.41 18.76
N GLU A 42 -16.94 7.20 17.50
CA GLU A 42 -18.23 7.63 16.97
C GLU A 42 -19.40 6.94 17.69
N ALA A 43 -19.29 5.64 17.94
CA ALA A 43 -20.29 4.88 18.69
C ALA A 43 -20.45 5.42 20.13
N LEU A 44 -19.35 5.72 20.82
CA LEU A 44 -19.37 6.31 22.16
C LEU A 44 -20.01 7.71 22.18
N LEU A 45 -19.72 8.54 21.18
CA LEU A 45 -20.34 9.86 21.04
C LEU A 45 -21.84 9.77 20.75
N ALA A 46 -22.25 8.87 19.86
CA ALA A 46 -23.65 8.61 19.57
C ALA A 46 -24.39 8.12 20.83
N ARG A 47 -23.75 7.21 21.58
CA ARG A 47 -24.28 6.68 22.83
C ARG A 47 -24.42 7.77 23.91
N LEU A 48 -23.43 8.65 24.03
CA LEU A 48 -23.50 9.81 24.92
C LEU A 48 -24.65 10.75 24.54
N SER A 49 -24.85 11.00 23.24
CA SER A 49 -25.95 11.86 22.76
C SER A 49 -27.33 11.23 23.00
N GLY A 50 -27.46 9.91 22.83
CA GLY A 50 -28.73 9.20 22.97
C GLY A 50 -29.13 8.94 24.42
N GLU A 51 -28.20 8.42 25.22
CA GLU A 51 -28.47 7.98 26.61
C GLU A 51 -28.36 9.11 27.64
N SER A 52 -27.83 10.29 27.28
CA SER A 52 -27.79 11.44 28.20
C SER A 52 -29.16 12.09 28.45
N ARG A 53 -30.17 11.76 27.64
CA ARG A 53 -31.54 12.24 27.79
C ARG A 53 -32.37 11.23 28.60
N ILE A 54 -32.08 11.11 29.89
CA ILE A 54 -32.87 10.28 30.82
C ILE A 54 -34.07 11.10 31.32
N GLU A 55 -35.29 10.67 30.99
CA GLU A 55 -36.54 11.39 31.31
C GLU A 55 -37.12 11.04 32.71
N GLY A 56 -36.37 10.33 33.57
CA GLY A 56 -36.84 9.87 34.89
C GLY A 56 -35.87 10.12 36.04
N LEU A 57 -36.41 10.45 37.23
CA LEU A 57 -35.64 10.72 38.46
C LEU A 57 -34.80 9.51 38.93
N GLU A 58 -35.24 8.29 38.62
CA GLU A 58 -34.59 7.04 39.05
C GLU A 58 -33.24 6.77 38.38
N GLY A 59 -33.03 7.29 37.15
CA GLY A 59 -31.77 7.14 36.41
C GLY A 59 -30.73 8.23 36.68
N ALA A 60 -31.14 9.34 37.30
CA ALA A 60 -30.27 10.48 37.60
C ALA A 60 -28.99 10.13 38.41
N PRO A 61 -29.02 9.21 39.40
CA PRO A 61 -27.82 8.82 40.15
C PRO A 61 -26.75 8.11 39.30
N TYR A 62 -27.15 7.45 38.21
CA TYR A 62 -26.25 6.65 37.37
C TYR A 62 -25.66 7.46 36.21
N LEU A 63 -26.34 8.53 35.79
CA LEU A 63 -25.95 9.36 34.65
C LEU A 63 -24.54 9.95 34.79
N GLY A 64 -24.18 10.45 35.98
CA GLY A 64 -22.86 11.02 36.22
C GLY A 64 -21.73 10.00 36.05
N ARG A 65 -21.93 8.77 36.55
CA ARG A 65 -20.96 7.67 36.39
C ARG A 65 -20.86 7.23 34.94
N PHE A 66 -21.99 7.13 34.26
CA PHE A 66 -22.05 6.77 32.83
C PHE A 66 -21.28 7.78 31.95
N ILE A 67 -21.56 9.09 32.10
CA ILE A 67 -20.86 10.14 31.34
C ILE A 67 -19.36 10.10 31.63
N THR A 68 -18.97 9.91 32.89
CA THR A 68 -17.55 9.82 33.27
C THR A 68 -16.88 8.61 32.65
N SER A 69 -17.56 7.46 32.61
CA SER A 69 -17.06 6.23 31.97
C SER A 69 -16.83 6.43 30.47
N ILE A 70 -17.83 6.97 29.77
CA ILE A 70 -17.71 7.26 28.33
C ILE A 70 -16.57 8.24 28.05
N ARG A 71 -16.45 9.32 28.82
CA ARG A 71 -15.34 10.27 28.67
C ARG A 71 -13.97 9.62 28.87
N SER A 72 -13.85 8.74 29.86
CA SER A 72 -12.63 7.95 30.09
C SER A 72 -12.30 7.08 28.88
N GLU A 73 -13.29 6.40 28.28
CA GLU A 73 -13.07 5.57 27.09
C GLU A 73 -12.71 6.42 25.86
N LEU A 74 -13.39 7.54 25.64
CA LEU A 74 -13.05 8.51 24.59
C LEU A 74 -11.60 9.01 24.72
N ASP A 75 -11.18 9.35 25.94
CA ASP A 75 -9.80 9.79 26.21
C ASP A 75 -8.78 8.68 25.94
N ARG A 76 -9.10 7.42 26.26
CA ARG A 76 -8.23 6.27 25.95
C ARG A 76 -8.11 6.08 24.44
N ASN A 77 -9.21 6.04 23.71
CA ASN A 77 -9.21 5.85 22.26
C ASN A 77 -8.49 7.01 21.56
N THR A 78 -8.68 8.24 22.04
CA THR A 78 -7.97 9.42 21.50
C THR A 78 -6.46 9.33 21.71
N ARG A 79 -6.00 8.90 22.90
CA ARG A 79 -4.57 8.72 23.18
C ARG A 79 -3.98 7.58 22.36
N GLU A 80 -4.72 6.50 22.16
CA GLU A 80 -4.27 5.37 21.35
C GLU A 80 -4.17 5.76 19.87
N ALA A 81 -5.18 6.44 19.33
CA ALA A 81 -5.15 6.97 17.97
C ALA A 81 -3.99 7.95 17.76
N ALA A 82 -3.73 8.84 18.72
CA ALA A 82 -2.60 9.77 18.66
C ALA A 82 -1.22 9.07 18.66
N ARG A 83 -1.11 7.90 19.31
CA ARG A 83 0.11 7.07 19.27
C ARG A 83 0.25 6.30 17.97
N LEU A 84 -0.87 5.81 17.44
CA LEU A 84 -0.91 5.02 16.20
C LEU A 84 -0.66 5.89 14.95
N ALA A 85 -1.11 7.15 14.96
CA ALA A 85 -1.01 8.07 13.83
C ALA A 85 0.42 8.19 13.23
N PRO A 86 1.49 8.44 14.01
CA PRO A 86 2.84 8.48 13.46
C PRO A 86 3.33 7.12 12.94
N GLU A 87 2.94 6.00 13.58
CA GLU A 87 3.29 4.66 13.12
C GLU A 87 2.63 4.35 11.76
N LEU A 88 1.35 4.69 11.62
CA LEU A 88 0.61 4.55 10.37
C LEU A 88 1.23 5.40 9.25
N ALA A 89 1.52 6.68 9.53
CA ALA A 89 2.16 7.56 8.54
C ALA A 89 3.52 7.00 8.09
N GLN A 90 4.32 6.50 9.02
CA GLN A 90 5.60 5.90 8.70
C GLN A 90 5.45 4.61 7.87
N ALA A 91 4.46 3.77 8.16
CA ALA A 91 4.18 2.57 7.38
C ALA A 91 3.68 2.89 5.96
N GLU A 92 2.82 3.90 5.82
CA GLU A 92 2.34 4.39 4.52
C GLU A 92 3.49 4.98 3.68
N ASP A 93 4.42 5.71 4.29
CA ASP A 93 5.60 6.24 3.61
C ASP A 93 6.53 5.13 3.13
N ARG A 94 6.83 4.13 3.99
CA ARG A 94 7.62 2.95 3.59
C ARG A 94 6.96 2.17 2.46
N LEU A 95 5.64 2.02 2.49
CA LEU A 95 4.88 1.38 1.41
C LEU A 95 5.04 2.17 0.10
N ARG A 96 4.92 3.50 0.15
CA ARG A 96 5.09 4.36 -1.03
C ARG A 96 6.48 4.21 -1.64
N GLU A 97 7.52 4.18 -0.80
CA GLU A 97 8.90 3.96 -1.24
C GLU A 97 9.09 2.58 -1.88
N ALA A 98 8.59 1.51 -1.23
CA ALA A 98 8.68 0.15 -1.77
C ALA A 98 7.97 0.02 -3.13
N MET A 99 6.80 0.64 -3.29
CA MET A 99 6.08 0.69 -4.56
C MET A 99 6.87 1.44 -5.65
N ALA A 100 7.53 2.55 -5.31
CA ALA A 100 8.36 3.31 -6.25
C ALA A 100 9.57 2.49 -6.70
N GLU A 101 10.22 1.77 -5.79
CA GLU A 101 11.31 0.85 -6.12
C GLU A 101 10.83 -0.30 -7.00
N GLN A 102 9.74 -0.97 -6.63
CA GLN A 102 9.14 -2.04 -7.44
C GLN A 102 8.88 -1.54 -8.87
N LYS A 103 8.30 -0.34 -9.00
CA LYS A 103 7.99 0.25 -10.31
C LYS A 103 9.25 0.53 -11.13
N THR A 104 10.33 0.94 -10.48
CA THR A 104 11.62 1.17 -11.12
C THR A 104 12.14 -0.12 -11.79
N TYR A 105 12.11 -1.25 -11.08
CA TYR A 105 12.56 -2.53 -11.65
C TYR A 105 11.64 -3.03 -12.77
N GLU A 106 10.32 -2.84 -12.64
CA GLU A 106 9.35 -3.15 -13.69
C GLU A 106 9.66 -2.36 -14.98
N ILE A 107 9.87 -1.04 -14.86
CA ILE A 107 10.20 -0.16 -16.00
C ILE A 107 11.51 -0.61 -16.65
N LEU A 108 12.55 -0.88 -15.85
CA LEU A 108 13.85 -1.35 -16.38
C LEU A 108 13.71 -2.67 -17.13
N ARG A 109 12.89 -3.60 -16.63
CA ARG A 109 12.63 -4.88 -17.30
C ARG A 109 11.92 -4.67 -18.64
N ILE A 110 10.86 -3.85 -18.66
CA ILE A 110 10.10 -3.55 -19.88
C ILE A 110 11.00 -2.86 -20.92
N ALA A 111 11.77 -1.85 -20.53
CA ALA A 111 12.69 -1.15 -21.41
C ALA A 111 13.77 -2.10 -21.98
N THR A 112 14.29 -3.02 -21.16
CA THR A 112 15.26 -4.02 -21.61
C THR A 112 14.65 -4.99 -22.63
N LEU A 113 13.40 -5.43 -22.41
CA LEU A 113 12.67 -6.28 -23.35
C LEU A 113 12.43 -5.60 -24.69
N ASP A 114 11.99 -4.34 -24.67
CA ASP A 114 11.75 -3.55 -25.88
C ASP A 114 13.05 -3.36 -26.68
N ARG A 115 14.16 -3.06 -26.00
CA ARG A 115 15.47 -2.96 -26.64
C ARG A 115 15.88 -4.27 -27.31
N GLN A 116 15.72 -5.41 -26.64
CA GLN A 116 16.03 -6.73 -27.21
C GLN A 116 15.19 -7.04 -28.45
N ARG A 117 13.90 -6.70 -28.43
CA ARG A 117 13.00 -6.86 -29.59
C ARG A 117 13.45 -6.01 -30.77
N LYS A 118 13.79 -4.74 -30.52
CA LYS A 118 14.31 -3.82 -31.56
C LYS A 118 15.64 -4.31 -32.13
N GLU A 119 16.54 -4.82 -31.30
CA GLU A 119 17.83 -5.39 -31.75
C GLU A 119 17.66 -6.69 -32.53
N ALA A 120 16.66 -7.53 -32.20
CA ALA A 120 16.32 -8.71 -32.98
C ALA A 120 15.75 -8.34 -34.35
N ALA A 121 14.75 -7.45 -34.40
CA ALA A 121 14.14 -6.98 -35.65
C ALA A 121 15.18 -6.32 -36.60
N ARG A 122 16.13 -5.53 -36.05
CA ARG A 122 17.23 -4.95 -36.83
C ARG A 122 18.17 -6.01 -37.42
N ARG A 123 18.40 -7.11 -36.71
CA ARG A 123 19.23 -8.22 -37.22
C ARG A 123 18.51 -8.96 -38.33
N GLU A 124 17.25 -9.32 -38.12
CA GLU A 124 16.40 -9.97 -39.12
C GLU A 124 16.29 -9.14 -40.41
N ALA A 125 16.10 -7.82 -40.30
CA ALA A 125 16.06 -6.92 -41.46
C ALA A 125 17.39 -6.93 -42.24
N ARG A 126 18.54 -6.86 -41.54
CA ARG A 126 19.87 -6.92 -42.18
C ARG A 126 20.11 -8.25 -42.89
N ASP A 127 19.67 -9.35 -42.29
CA ASP A 127 19.82 -10.69 -42.88
C ASP A 127 18.94 -10.82 -44.14
N GLN A 128 17.73 -10.25 -44.13
CA GLN A 128 16.85 -10.19 -45.30
C GLN A 128 17.42 -9.32 -46.42
N ASP A 129 17.98 -8.16 -46.09
CA ASP A 129 18.65 -7.27 -47.05
C ASP A 129 19.84 -7.98 -47.71
N MET A 130 20.66 -8.66 -46.91
CA MET A 130 21.81 -9.43 -47.41
C MET A 130 21.38 -10.56 -48.34
N GLN A 131 20.34 -11.32 -47.98
CA GLN A 131 19.79 -12.36 -48.84
C GLN A 131 19.22 -11.79 -50.14
N THR A 132 18.63 -10.60 -50.10
CA THR A 132 18.13 -9.91 -51.29
C THR A 132 19.30 -9.55 -52.21
N ILE A 133 20.35 -8.92 -51.70
CA ILE A 133 21.54 -8.58 -52.49
C ILE A 133 22.16 -9.82 -53.14
N LEU A 134 22.32 -10.92 -52.39
CA LEU A 134 22.87 -12.17 -52.91
C LEU A 134 22.01 -12.81 -54.01
N ARG A 135 20.69 -12.64 -53.95
CA ARG A 135 19.77 -13.11 -55.01
C ARG A 135 19.88 -12.28 -56.29
N TRP A 136 20.13 -10.97 -56.18
CA TRP A 136 20.26 -10.08 -57.33
C TRP A 136 21.62 -10.20 -58.04
N GLN A 137 22.66 -10.68 -57.35
CA GLN A 137 24.00 -10.89 -57.91
C GLN A 137 24.16 -12.25 -58.63
N ARG A 138 23.15 -13.11 -58.58
CA ARG A 138 23.14 -14.44 -59.21
C ARG A 138 22.28 -14.39 -60.48
#